data_AF-A0A023D2X3-F1
#
_entry.id   AF-A0A023D2X3-F1
#
_cell.length_a   1.000
_cell.length_b   1.000
_cell.length_c   1.000
_cell.angle_alpha   90.00
_cell.angle_beta   90.00
_cell.angle_gamma   90.00
#
_symmetry.space_group_name_H-M   'P 1'
#
loop_
_entity.id
_entity.type
_entity.pdbx_description
1 polymer ?
#
loop_
_entity_poly.entity_id
_entity_poly.type
_entity_poly.pdbx_seq_one_letter_code
_entity_poly.pdbx_strand_id
1 'polypeptide(L)' 'MPWTAADAERHTHKADTTALQELWAKIANECLERTGDEGRAIREANAVVARNS' A
#
# COMPACT_ATOMS: atom_id res chain seq x y z
N MET A 1 4.22 8.77 -8.29
CA MET A 1 5.48 7.99 -8.41
C MET A 1 5.23 6.63 -7.78
N PRO A 2 5.87 5.53 -8.25
CA PRO A 2 5.71 4.23 -7.60
C PRO A 2 6.20 4.32 -6.15
N TRP A 3 5.38 3.86 -5.21
CA TRP A 3 5.66 3.91 -3.78
C TRP A 3 6.62 2.80 -3.35
N THR A 4 7.40 3.10 -2.31
CA THR A 4 8.28 2.13 -1.65
C THR A 4 7.61 1.56 -0.40
N ALA A 5 8.17 0.48 0.15
CA ALA A 5 7.70 -0.10 1.41
C ALA A 5 7.69 0.93 2.56
N ALA A 6 8.70 1.80 2.62
CA ALA A 6 8.81 2.85 3.64
C ALA A 6 7.71 3.92 3.56
N ASP A 7 7.07 4.08 2.38
CA ASP A 7 5.95 5.02 2.24
C ASP A 7 4.67 4.49 2.92
N ALA A 8 4.57 3.18 3.14
CA ALA A 8 3.38 2.55 3.72
C ALA A 8 3.04 3.11 5.11
N GLU A 9 4.05 3.35 5.96
CA GLU A 9 3.86 3.87 7.32
C GLU A 9 3.20 5.27 7.34
N ARG A 10 3.37 6.06 6.28
CA ARG A 10 2.74 7.38 6.14
C ARG A 10 1.26 7.29 5.81
N HIS A 11 0.83 6.16 5.25
CA HIS A 11 -0.54 5.95 4.77
C HIS A 11 -1.35 5.00 5.66
N THR A 12 -0.68 4.14 6.42
CA THR A 12 -1.32 3.26 7.40
C THR A 12 -0.34 2.85 8.51
N HIS A 13 -0.77 3.01 9.76
CA HIS A 13 -0.02 2.50 10.92
C HIS A 13 -0.08 0.98 11.06
N LYS A 14 -0.90 0.30 10.24
CA LYS A 14 -1.00 -1.17 10.23
C LYS A 14 0.10 -1.85 9.42
N ALA A 15 0.88 -1.09 8.65
CA ALA A 15 2.06 -1.60 7.97
C ALA A 15 3.28 -1.48 8.91
N ASP A 16 3.19 -2.13 10.08
CA ASP A 16 4.18 -2.06 11.18
C ASP A 16 5.29 -3.10 11.09
N THR A 17 5.21 -4.01 10.12
CA THR A 17 6.26 -4.98 9.80
C THR A 17 6.73 -4.80 8.36
N THR A 18 8.00 -5.15 8.09
CA THR A 18 8.58 -5.07 6.74
C THR A 18 7.75 -5.84 5.71
N ALA A 19 7.21 -7.01 6.08
CA ALA A 19 6.37 -7.80 5.18
C ALA A 19 5.05 -7.08 4.81
N LEU A 20 4.42 -6.40 5.77
CA LEU A 20 3.18 -5.64 5.52
C LEU A 20 3.46 -4.36 4.73
N GLN A 21 4.61 -3.73 4.92
CA GLN A 21 5.06 -2.57 4.14
C GLN A 21 5.31 -2.93 2.67
N GLU A 22 6.01 -4.04 2.43
CA GLU A 22 6.23 -4.57 1.09
C GLU A 22 4.91 -4.95 0.40
N LEU A 23 4.01 -5.61 1.14
CA LEU A 23 2.67 -5.94 0.66
C LEU A 23 1.88 -4.69 0.27
N TRP A 24 1.93 -3.66 1.11
CA TRP A 24 1.28 -2.38 0.84
C TRP A 24 1.78 -1.76 -0.47
N ALA A 25 3.10 -1.61 -0.61
CA ALA A 25 3.72 -0.98 -1.76
C ALA A 25 3.42 -1.74 -3.06
N LYS A 26 3.44 -3.08 -2.99
CA LYS A 26 3.07 -3.93 -4.12
C LYS A 26 1.64 -3.65 -4.60
N ILE A 27 0.66 -3.73 -3.70
CA ILE A 27 -0.76 -3.54 -4.05
C ILE A 27 -1.02 -2.10 -4.53
N ALA A 28 -0.42 -1.11 -3.87
CA ALA A 28 -0.59 0.29 -4.24
C ALA A 28 -0.05 0.53 -5.66
N ASN A 29 1.15 0.03 -5.98
CA ASN A 29 1.75 0.19 -7.30
C ASN A 29 0.98 -0.58 -8.39
N GLU A 30 0.56 -1.82 -8.13
CA GLU A 30 -0.26 -2.61 -9.07
C GLU A 30 -1.60 -1.90 -9.36
N CYS A 31 -2.26 -1.33 -8.34
CA CYS A 31 -3.49 -0.59 -8.53
C CYS A 31 -3.27 0.73 -9.28
N LEU A 32 -2.19 1.44 -8.99
CA LEU A 32 -1.84 2.68 -9.68
C LEU A 32 -1.53 2.43 -11.15
N GLU A 33 -0.77 1.38 -11.46
CA GLU A 33 -0.48 1.00 -12.85
C GLU A 33 -1.76 0.64 -13.62
N ARG A 34 -2.67 -0.10 -13.00
CA ARG A 34 -3.92 -0.53 -13.63
C ARG A 34 -4.92 0.60 -13.85
N THR A 35 -4.98 1.58 -12.94
CA THR A 35 -6.09 2.54 -12.88
C THR A 35 -5.68 3.99 -13.05
N GLY A 36 -4.42 4.34 -12.79
CA GLY A 36 -3.94 5.71 -12.71
C GLY A 36 -4.50 6.52 -11.52
N ASP A 37 -5.30 5.90 -10.64
CA ASP A 37 -5.96 6.57 -9.51
C ASP A 37 -5.17 6.32 -8.22
N GLU A 38 -4.43 7.34 -7.79
CA GLU A 38 -3.64 7.31 -6.55
C GLU A 38 -4.51 7.11 -5.29
N GLY A 39 -5.67 7.77 -5.23
CA GLY A 39 -6.57 7.68 -4.08
C GLY A 39 -7.21 6.30 -3.96
N ARG A 40 -7.46 5.62 -5.08
CA ARG A 40 -7.86 4.22 -5.10
C ARG A 40 -6.73 3.30 -4.65
N ALA A 41 -5.53 3.49 -5.18
CA ALA A 41 -4.37 2.67 -4.85
C ALA A 41 -4.07 2.63 -3.34
N ILE A 42 -4.07 3.81 -2.69
CA ILE A 42 -3.86 3.91 -1.24
C ILE A 42 -4.96 3.18 -0.46
N ARG A 43 -6.23 3.35 -0.85
CA ARG A 43 -7.37 2.68 -0.17
C ARG A 43 -7.31 1.17 -0.30
N GLU A 44 -6.98 0.67 -1.49
CA GLU A 44 -6.88 -0.77 -1.77
C GLU A 44 -5.73 -1.40 -0.99
N ALA A 45 -4.56 -0.78 -1.00
CA ALA A 45 -3.40 -1.23 -0.23
C ALA A 45 -3.64 -1.20 1.28
N ASN A 46 -4.23 -0.12 1.81
CA ASN A 46 -4.61 -0.02 3.22
C ASN A 46 -5.59 -1.12 3.63
N ALA A 47 -6.58 -1.42 2.78
CA ALA A 47 -7.56 -2.48 3.06
C ALA A 47 -6.93 -3.88 3.07
N VAL A 48 -5.97 -4.15 2.17
CA VAL A 48 -5.24 -5.43 2.15
C VAL A 48 -4.36 -5.59 3.38
N VAL A 49 -3.56 -4.57 3.72
CA VAL A 49 -2.73 -4.60 4.94
C VAL A 49 -3.60 -4.81 6.17
N ALA A 50 -4.71 -4.08 6.30
CA ALA A 50 -5.60 -4.19 7.44
C ALA A 50 -6.24 -5.57 7.64
N ARG A 51 -6.25 -6.43 6.62
CA ARG A 51 -6.71 -7.83 6.68
C ARG A 51 -5.61 -8.82 7.03
N ASN A 52 -4.35 -8.43 6.86
CA ASN A 52 -3.17 -9.27 7.09
C ASN A 52 -2.37 -8.86 8.35
N SER A 53 -2.71 -7.71 8.97
CA SER A 53 -2.20 -7.22 10.25
C SER A 53 -2.92 -7.84 11.44
#